data_AF-A0A2D4JGS3-F1
#
_entry.id   AF-A0A2D4JGS3-F1
#
_cell.length_a   1.000
_cell.length_b   1.000
_cell.length_c   1.000
_cell.angle_alpha   90.00
_cell.angle_beta   90.00
_cell.angle_gamma   90.00
#
_symmetry.space_group_name_H-M   'P 1'
#
loop_
_entity.id
_entity.type
_entity.pdbx_description
1 polymer ?
#
loop_
_entity_poly.entity_id
_entity_poly.type
_entity_poly.pdbx_seq_one_letter_code
_entity_poly.pdbx_strand_id
1 'polypeptide(L)'
;KDHHKFQAGLALLRSTGKKGLMEPREDGQIAHTLRVPLEQLERYRRFLGELLHECELEQGPDCQALQEALQLLEGQEQRGRDLLAIEQIRGCEIKLSEQGTLLQRGELILLSGRRKCQRHVFLFEQLLLFTKCKG
;
A
#
# COMPACT_ATOMS: atom_id res chain seq x y z
N LYS A 1 -23.53 24.34 9.49
CA LYS A 1 -24.46 23.67 8.52
C LYS A 1 -23.80 22.45 7.88
N ASP A 2 -22.60 22.08 8.32
CA ASP A 2 -21.70 21.14 7.63
C ASP A 2 -21.71 19.73 8.21
N HIS A 3 -22.32 19.55 9.39
CA HIS A 3 -22.53 18.24 10.00
C HIS A 3 -23.38 17.30 9.13
N HIS A 4 -24.34 17.87 8.38
CA HIS A 4 -25.16 17.10 7.44
C HIS A 4 -24.37 16.62 6.22
N LYS A 5 -23.37 17.37 5.77
CA LYS A 5 -22.49 16.97 4.65
C LYS A 5 -21.56 15.83 5.09
N PHE A 6 -21.03 15.91 6.31
CA PHE A 6 -20.20 14.86 6.89
C PHE A 6 -20.99 13.54 7.09
N GLN A 7 -22.21 13.60 7.64
CA GLN A 7 -23.06 12.41 7.75
C GLN A 7 -23.47 11.84 6.38
N ALA A 8 -23.71 12.68 5.39
CA ALA A 8 -24.00 12.23 4.02
C ALA A 8 -22.80 11.50 3.39
N GLY A 9 -21.58 11.98 3.61
CA GLY A 9 -20.35 11.30 3.20
C GLY A 9 -20.19 9.91 3.86
N LEU A 10 -20.44 9.83 5.18
CA LEU A 10 -20.42 8.55 5.90
C LEU A 10 -21.52 7.58 5.43
N ALA A 11 -22.68 8.09 5.02
CA ALA A 11 -23.76 7.27 4.47
C ALA A 11 -23.41 6.73 3.07
N LEU A 12 -22.73 7.52 2.23
CA LEU A 12 -22.22 7.05 0.93
C LEU A 12 -21.16 5.95 1.09
N LEU A 13 -20.29 6.06 2.09
CA LEU A 13 -19.29 5.03 2.38
C LEU A 13 -19.91 3.68 2.80
N ARG A 14 -21.13 3.69 3.34
CA ARG A 14 -21.88 2.47 3.71
C ARG A 14 -22.62 1.83 2.54
N SER A 15 -22.96 2.59 1.49
CA SER A 15 -23.85 2.12 0.42
C SER A 15 -23.12 1.46 -0.77
N THR A 16 -21.82 1.68 -0.94
CA THR A 16 -21.04 1.08 -2.05
C THR A 16 -20.69 -0.40 -1.86
N GLY A 17 -21.31 -1.09 -0.90
CA GLY A 17 -21.07 -2.52 -0.59
C GLY A 17 -22.13 -3.50 -1.08
N LYS A 18 -23.15 -3.05 -1.84
CA LYS A 18 -24.22 -3.95 -2.33
C LYS A 18 -24.41 -3.86 -3.84
N LYS A 19 -23.77 -4.77 -4.58
CA LYS A 19 -24.26 -5.16 -5.91
C LYS A 19 -23.91 -6.62 -6.23
N GLY A 20 -24.94 -7.48 -6.23
CA GLY A 20 -25.00 -8.77 -6.93
C GLY A 20 -24.36 -9.97 -6.22
N LEU A 21 -25.12 -10.69 -5.38
CA LEU A 21 -24.72 -11.98 -4.82
C LEU A 21 -25.13 -13.11 -5.79
N MET A 22 -24.22 -13.51 -6.68
CA MET A 22 -24.15 -14.90 -7.14
C MET A 22 -23.25 -15.62 -6.13
N GLU A 23 -23.76 -16.69 -5.51
CA GLU A 23 -23.05 -17.51 -4.53
C GLU A 23 -21.68 -17.94 -5.08
N PRO A 24 -20.56 -17.38 -4.56
CA PRO A 24 -19.24 -17.81 -4.94
C PRO A 24 -18.94 -19.14 -4.23
N ARG A 25 -18.21 -20.03 -4.91
CA ARG A 25 -17.47 -21.11 -4.24
C ARG A 25 -16.74 -20.53 -3.02
N GLU A 26 -16.59 -21.28 -1.93
CA GLU A 26 -16.03 -20.77 -0.65
C GLU A 26 -14.73 -19.95 -0.83
N ASP A 27 -13.88 -20.34 -1.79
CA ASP A 27 -12.68 -19.59 -2.20
C ASP A 27 -12.97 -18.16 -2.70
N GLY A 28 -14.05 -17.96 -3.45
CA GLY A 28 -14.50 -16.66 -3.93
C GLY A 28 -15.07 -15.77 -2.82
N GLN A 29 -15.74 -16.38 -1.82
CA GLN A 29 -16.26 -15.66 -0.65
C GLN A 29 -15.11 -15.15 0.23
N ILE A 30 -14.06 -15.96 0.42
CA ILE A 30 -12.85 -15.58 1.15
C ILE A 30 -12.10 -14.48 0.40
N ALA A 31 -11.85 -14.66 -0.90
CA ALA A 31 -11.15 -13.66 -1.71
C ALA A 31 -11.87 -12.31 -1.71
N HIS A 32 -13.21 -12.31 -1.79
CA HIS A 32 -14.01 -11.11 -1.67
C HIS A 32 -13.86 -10.47 -0.27
N THR A 33 -13.95 -11.25 0.80
CA THR A 33 -13.84 -10.75 2.18
C THR A 33 -12.48 -10.11 2.45
N LEU A 34 -11.40 -10.67 1.90
CA LEU A 34 -10.04 -10.13 2.04
C LEU A 34 -9.81 -8.85 1.23
N ARG A 35 -10.65 -8.55 0.22
CA ARG A 35 -10.60 -7.28 -0.51
C ARG A 35 -11.22 -6.12 0.26
N VAL A 36 -12.23 -6.38 1.10
CA VAL A 36 -12.98 -5.34 1.80
C VAL A 36 -12.07 -4.37 2.58
N PRO A 37 -11.05 -4.83 3.35
CA PRO A 37 -10.13 -3.93 4.04
C PRO A 37 -9.32 -3.03 3.09
N LEU A 38 -8.87 -3.57 1.95
CA LEU A 38 -8.12 -2.80 0.95
C LEU A 38 -9.00 -1.74 0.28
N GLU A 39 -10.24 -2.11 -0.07
CA GLU A 39 -11.21 -1.17 -0.62
C GLU A 39 -11.58 -0.06 0.37
N GLN A 40 -11.56 -0.37 1.67
CA GLN A 40 -11.81 0.61 2.72
C GLN A 40 -10.64 1.58 2.90
N LEU A 41 -9.39 1.12 2.79
CA LEU A 41 -8.22 2.00 2.80
C LEU A 41 -8.26 3.03 1.65
N GLU A 42 -8.61 2.57 0.44
CA GLU A 42 -8.76 3.44 -0.73
C GLU A 42 -9.90 4.47 -0.58
N ARG A 43 -10.94 4.14 0.20
CA ARG A 43 -11.98 5.11 0.54
C ARG A 43 -11.46 6.17 1.50
N TYR A 44 -10.70 5.79 2.53
CA TYR A 44 -10.10 6.75 3.46
C TYR A 44 -9.11 7.68 2.76
N ARG A 45 -8.25 7.13 1.89
CA ARG A 45 -7.27 7.92 1.13
C ARG A 45 -7.96 8.99 0.27
N ARG A 46 -9.02 8.62 -0.47
CA ARG A 46 -9.81 9.57 -1.27
C ARG A 46 -10.48 10.63 -0.40
N PHE A 47 -11.13 10.22 0.68
CA PHE A 47 -11.83 11.14 1.57
C PHE A 47 -10.88 12.14 2.25
N LEU A 48 -9.71 11.69 2.71
CA LEU A 48 -8.70 12.59 3.28
C LEU A 48 -8.14 13.56 2.23
N GLY A 49 -7.95 13.11 0.99
CA GLY A 49 -7.55 13.98 -0.12
C GLY A 49 -8.59 15.05 -0.45
N GLU A 50 -9.88 14.68 -0.44
CA GLU A 50 -10.99 15.63 -0.62
C GLU A 50 -11.03 16.66 0.52
N LEU A 51 -10.88 16.24 1.78
CA LEU A 51 -10.81 17.16 2.92
C LEU A 51 -9.61 18.10 2.82
N LEU A 52 -8.44 17.58 2.45
CA LEU A 52 -7.23 18.40 2.32
C LEU A 52 -7.37 19.45 1.21
N HIS A 53 -8.01 19.10 0.09
CA HIS A 53 -8.28 20.04 -1.00
C HIS A 53 -9.18 21.21 -0.56
N GLU A 54 -10.24 20.92 0.21
CA GLU A 54 -11.14 21.96 0.73
C GLU A 54 -10.43 22.88 1.75
N CYS A 55 -9.35 22.41 2.37
CA CYS A 55 -8.56 23.18 3.34
C CYS A 55 -7.35 23.91 2.74
N GLU A 56 -7.18 23.94 1.40
CA GLU A 56 -6.01 24.55 0.72
C GLU A 56 -5.74 26.02 1.09
N LEU A 57 -6.77 26.75 1.51
CA LEU A 57 -6.67 28.16 1.90
C LEU A 57 -6.33 28.35 3.39
N GLU A 58 -6.49 27.32 4.23
CA GLU A 58 -6.29 27.38 5.67
C GLU A 58 -5.12 26.47 6.06
N GLN A 59 -3.90 27.03 6.09
CA GLN A 59 -2.67 26.36 6.56
C GLN A 59 -2.66 26.24 8.09
N GLY A 60 -3.66 25.56 8.64
CA GLY A 60 -3.86 25.35 10.07
C GLY A 60 -3.40 23.96 10.56
N PRO A 61 -3.46 23.71 11.88
CA PRO A 61 -3.10 22.42 12.46
C PRO A 61 -3.93 21.25 11.92
N ASP A 62 -5.19 21.50 11.55
CA ASP A 62 -6.07 20.48 10.97
C ASP A 62 -5.60 20.03 9.58
N CYS A 63 -5.09 20.97 8.76
CA CYS A 63 -4.46 20.68 7.48
C CYS A 63 -3.24 19.76 7.63
N GLN A 64 -2.40 20.06 8.62
CA GLN A 64 -1.23 19.24 8.91
C GLN A 64 -1.64 17.83 9.37
N ALA A 65 -2.63 17.72 10.26
CA ALA A 65 -3.15 16.43 10.71
C ALA A 65 -3.70 15.58 9.54
N LEU A 66 -4.39 16.21 8.57
CA LEU A 66 -4.88 15.54 7.36
C LEU A 66 -3.72 15.03 6.48
N GLN A 67 -2.66 15.83 6.31
CA GLN A 67 -1.46 15.42 5.56
C GLN A 67 -0.76 14.23 6.23
N GLU A 68 -0.57 14.29 7.55
CA GLU A 68 0.03 13.20 8.33
C GLU A 68 -0.80 11.91 8.24
N ALA A 69 -2.14 12.02 8.30
CA ALA A 69 -3.03 10.88 8.12
C ALA A 69 -2.93 10.25 6.72
N LEU A 70 -2.81 11.08 5.67
CA LEU A 70 -2.63 10.61 4.30
C LEU A 70 -1.27 9.91 4.12
N GLN A 71 -0.20 10.51 4.62
CA GLN A 71 1.15 9.92 4.61
C GLN A 71 1.19 8.59 5.37
N LEU A 72 0.47 8.48 6.49
CA LEU A 72 0.36 7.23 7.23
C LEU A 72 -0.27 6.13 6.38
N LEU A 73 -1.38 6.42 5.68
CA LEU A 73 -2.04 5.44 4.80
C LEU A 73 -1.12 5.01 3.65
N GLU A 74 -0.49 5.97 2.97
CA GLU A 74 0.47 5.68 1.89
C GLU A 74 1.64 4.83 2.40
N GLY A 75 2.14 5.13 3.59
CA GLY A 75 3.16 4.34 4.27
C GLY A 75 2.72 2.89 4.55
N GLN A 76 1.46 2.67 4.97
CA GLN A 76 0.93 1.31 5.16
C GLN A 76 0.78 0.55 3.84
N GLU A 77 0.29 1.22 2.79
CA GLU A 77 0.17 0.60 1.46
C GLU A 77 1.54 0.19 0.92
N GLN A 78 2.53 1.08 1.01
CA GLN A 78 3.90 0.79 0.57
C GLN A 78 4.51 -0.35 1.38
N ARG A 79 4.36 -0.34 2.72
CA ARG A 79 4.80 -1.43 3.58
C ARG A 79 4.17 -2.76 3.19
N GLY A 80 2.88 -2.78 2.86
CA GLY A 80 2.19 -3.98 2.38
C GLY A 80 2.78 -4.51 1.07
N ARG A 81 3.05 -3.63 0.10
CA ARG A 81 3.72 -4.00 -1.16
C ARG A 81 5.12 -4.55 -0.93
N ASP A 82 5.84 -3.99 0.03
CA ASP A 82 7.19 -4.42 0.38
C ASP A 82 7.19 -5.79 1.05
N LEU A 83 6.29 -6.03 2.00
CA LEU A 83 6.09 -7.36 2.59
C LEU A 83 5.77 -8.41 1.53
N LEU A 84 4.84 -8.12 0.61
CA LEU A 84 4.51 -9.02 -0.49
C LEU A 84 5.72 -9.31 -1.40
N ALA A 85 6.58 -8.32 -1.63
CA ALA A 85 7.78 -8.51 -2.43
C ALA A 85 8.84 -9.33 -1.70
N ILE A 86 9.00 -9.14 -0.38
CA ILE A 86 9.90 -9.94 0.47
C ILE A 86 9.46 -11.40 0.49
N GLU A 87 8.17 -11.68 0.67
CA GLU A 87 7.60 -13.04 0.66
C GLU A 87 7.82 -13.79 -0.67
N GLN A 88 8.03 -13.06 -1.77
CA GLN A 88 8.33 -13.67 -3.06
C GLN A 88 9.80 -14.08 -3.23
N ILE A 89 10.69 -13.64 -2.34
CA ILE A 89 12.10 -14.02 -2.37
C ILE A 89 12.24 -15.48 -1.94
N ARG A 90 12.94 -16.28 -2.75
CA ARG A 90 13.17 -17.71 -2.49
C ARG A 90 14.65 -18.04 -2.57
N GLY A 91 15.05 -19.08 -1.85
CA GLY A 91 16.44 -19.56 -1.85
C GLY A 91 17.41 -18.60 -1.15
N CYS A 92 16.91 -17.73 -0.28
CA CYS A 92 17.75 -16.93 0.61
C CYS A 92 18.06 -17.77 1.85
N GLU A 93 19.35 -18.04 2.09
CA GLU A 93 19.81 -18.77 3.28
C GLU A 93 19.81 -17.89 4.54
N ILE A 94 19.78 -16.57 4.35
CA ILE A 94 19.75 -15.57 5.42
C ILE A 94 18.31 -15.25 5.78
N LYS A 95 18.03 -15.13 7.08
CA LYS A 95 16.73 -14.68 7.59
C LYS A 95 16.55 -13.17 7.36
N LEU A 96 15.73 -12.83 6.36
CA LEU A 96 15.45 -11.43 6.00
C LEU A 96 14.77 -10.64 7.13
N SER A 97 13.96 -11.30 7.96
CA SER A 97 13.32 -10.69 9.13
C SER A 97 14.30 -10.15 10.18
N GLU A 98 15.54 -10.63 10.17
CA GLU A 98 16.60 -10.21 11.11
C GLU A 98 17.50 -9.11 10.52
N GLN A 99 17.26 -8.66 9.27
CA GLN A 99 18.13 -7.69 8.56
C GLN A 99 17.66 -6.22 8.69
N GLY A 100 16.71 -5.96 9.59
CA GLY A 100 16.09 -4.66 9.79
C GLY A 100 15.02 -4.32 8.74
N THR A 101 14.59 -3.06 8.73
CA THR A 101 13.53 -2.56 7.83
C THR A 101 13.98 -2.57 6.37
N LEU A 102 13.09 -2.90 5.43
CA LEU A 102 13.32 -2.64 4.01
C LEU A 102 13.18 -1.14 3.74
N LEU A 103 14.26 -0.51 3.30
CA LEU A 103 14.33 0.91 3.01
C LEU A 103 13.93 1.22 1.57
N GLN A 104 14.36 0.37 0.62
CA GLN A 104 14.08 0.58 -0.79
C GLN A 104 14.11 -0.73 -1.56
N ARG A 105 13.31 -0.78 -2.64
CA ARG A 105 13.31 -1.88 -3.60
C ARG A 105 13.23 -1.35 -5.03
N GLY A 106 13.85 -2.05 -5.97
CA GLY A 106 13.74 -1.72 -7.38
C GLY A 106 14.40 -2.74 -8.29
N GLU A 107 14.58 -2.36 -9.54
CA GLU A 107 15.32 -3.14 -10.53
C GLU A 107 16.55 -2.36 -10.99
N LEU A 108 17.69 -3.03 -11.08
CA LEU A 108 18.93 -2.46 -11.59
C LEU A 108 19.51 -3.33 -12.70
N ILE A 109 20.13 -2.70 -13.70
CA ILE A 109 20.96 -3.37 -14.68
C ILE A 109 22.39 -3.36 -14.14
N LEU A 110 22.89 -4.54 -13.76
CA LEU A 110 24.26 -4.71 -13.30
C LEU A 110 25.19 -5.00 -14.48
N LEU A 111 26.33 -4.32 -14.49
CA LEU A 111 27.41 -4.54 -15.43
C LEU A 111 28.52 -5.35 -14.74
N SER A 112 28.87 -6.49 -15.31
CA SER A 112 30.03 -7.29 -14.88
C SER A 112 30.92 -7.52 -16.09
N GLY A 113 31.96 -6.69 -16.21
CA GLY A 113 32.78 -6.60 -17.42
C GLY A 113 31.92 -6.24 -18.64
N ARG A 114 31.89 -7.13 -19.64
CA ARG A 114 31.09 -6.95 -20.87
C ARG A 114 29.65 -7.45 -20.76
N ARG A 115 29.27 -8.10 -19.66
CA ARG A 115 27.95 -8.71 -19.50
C ARG A 115 27.02 -7.75 -18.75
N LYS A 116 25.79 -7.62 -19.25
CA LYS A 116 24.70 -6.92 -18.57
C LYS A 116 23.71 -7.94 -18.01
N CYS A 117 23.20 -7.71 -16.82
CA CYS A 117 22.12 -8.53 -16.27
C CYS A 117 21.17 -7.70 -15.42
N GLN A 118 19.88 -7.97 -15.52
CA GLN A 118 18.85 -7.32 -14.71
C GLN A 118 18.73 -8.06 -13.37
N ARG A 119 18.63 -7.31 -12.28
CA ARG A 119 18.44 -7.83 -10.93
C ARG A 119 17.39 -7.01 -10.21
N HIS A 120 16.55 -7.69 -9.43
CA HIS A 120 15.82 -7.00 -8.37
C HIS A 120 16.77 -6.72 -7.23
N VAL A 121 16.63 -5.56 -6.62
CA VAL A 121 17.48 -5.08 -5.54
C VAL A 121 16.59 -4.69 -4.37
N PHE A 122 16.94 -5.20 -3.20
CA PHE A 122 16.27 -4.95 -1.94
C PHE A 122 17.31 -4.41 -0.96
N LEU A 123 17.13 -3.16 -0.53
CA LEU A 123 17.98 -2.50 0.44
C LEU A 123 17.30 -2.57 1.80
N PHE A 124 17.82 -3.40 2.69
CA PHE A 124 17.49 -3.43 4.11
C PHE A 124 18.51 -2.61 4.90
N GLU A 125 18.20 -2.29 6.16
CA GLU A 125 19.12 -1.57 7.06
C GLU A 125 20.48 -2.26 7.20
N GLN A 126 20.51 -3.60 7.16
CA GLN A 126 21.72 -4.39 7.45
C GLN A 126 22.14 -5.27 6.27
N LEU A 127 21.41 -5.25 5.15
CA LEU A 127 21.65 -6.12 4.00
C LEU A 127 21.28 -5.42 2.68
N LEU A 128 22.18 -5.52 1.69
CA LEU A 128 21.85 -5.25 0.29
C LEU A 128 21.72 -6.56 -0.46
N LEU A 129 20.50 -6.90 -0.87
CA LEU A 129 20.19 -8.16 -1.54
C LEU A 129 19.93 -7.94 -3.03
N PHE A 130 20.62 -8.71 -3.86
CA PHE A 130 20.36 -8.81 -5.30
C PHE A 130 19.72 -10.16 -5.62
N THR A 131 18.57 -10.15 -6.28
CA THR A 131 17.89 -11.38 -6.72
C THR A 131 17.76 -11.43 -8.24
N LYS A 132 17.66 -12.64 -8.79
CA LYS A 132 17.36 -12.84 -10.21
C LYS A 132 15.88 -12.57 -10.44
N CYS A 133 15.56 -11.79 -11.47
CA CYS A 133 14.18 -11.65 -11.94
C CYS A 133 13.70 -13.03 -12.43
N LYS A 134 12.58 -13.52 -11.91
CA LYS A 134 11.86 -14.62 -12.56
C LYS A 134 11.08 -14.01 -13.73
N GLY A 135 11.42 -14.44 -14.94
CA GLY A 135 10.62 -14.17 -16.13
C GLY A 135 9.41 -15.11 -16.20
#